data_AF-A0AAN0IIQ4-F1
#
_entry.id   AF-A0AAN0IIQ4-F1
#
_cell.length_a   1.000
_cell.length_b   1.000
_cell.length_c   1.000
_cell.angle_alpha   90.00
_cell.angle_beta   90.00
_cell.angle_gamma   90.00
#
_symmetry.space_group_name_H-M   'P 1'
#
loop_
_entity.id
_entity.type
_entity.pdbx_description
1 polymer ?
#
loop_
_entity_poly.entity_id
_entity_poly.type
_entity_poly.pdbx_seq_one_letter_code
_entity_poly.pdbx_strand_id
1 'polypeptide(L)'
;MSEDVLCLKYSPNDKFLALSLLDSTVKLFFADTLKFYLSLYGHKLPVLGMDISSDSSLLVTGSADKNIRIWGTDFGDCHKSIFGHTDSIMDVKFVPGTHLCFSISKDRTLKQWDCDNFELIQTLKGHQSEIWSLVVSNDGNTAVTGSHDLSIRTWCCTQEPLVLSEEKENEREMEFEKSLTEGGSEPVVPGEKGKGEVELAGRKTAGTIGSAERLMEGLELWREEELKMKEYNEECNITGTKLAPPPPNPILKVLGNQMPDEYVLNILKQIRSSDLEGSLLLLPFNEVIDLLKVSVIWSQKQLEVELVGRTVLFLLR
;
A
#
# COMPACT_ATOMS: atom_id res chain seq x y z
N MET A 1 3.02 2.95 -48.53
CA MET A 1 3.76 2.75 -47.28
C MET A 1 2.78 2.08 -46.35
N SER A 2 2.87 0.77 -46.19
CA SER A 2 1.97 0.01 -45.32
C SER A 2 2.37 0.30 -43.87
N GLU A 3 1.53 1.05 -43.17
CA GLU A 3 1.69 1.26 -41.73
C GLU A 3 1.11 0.06 -40.98
N ASP A 4 1.86 -0.43 -40.00
CA ASP A 4 1.44 -1.60 -39.22
C ASP A 4 0.32 -1.22 -38.25
N VAL A 5 -0.72 -2.05 -38.22
CA VAL A 5 -1.83 -1.92 -37.28
C VAL A 5 -1.46 -2.70 -36.01
N LEU A 6 -1.53 -2.04 -34.85
CA LEU A 6 -1.15 -2.64 -33.57
C LEU A 6 -2.38 -3.24 -32.85
N CYS A 7 -3.47 -2.49 -32.80
CA CYS A 7 -4.70 -2.89 -32.15
C CYS A 7 -5.91 -2.52 -33.02
N LEU A 8 -6.92 -3.39 -32.98
CA LEU A 8 -8.18 -3.22 -33.67
C LEU A 8 -9.31 -3.52 -32.70
N LYS A 9 -10.29 -2.62 -32.65
CA LYS A 9 -11.48 -2.81 -31.82
C LYS A 9 -12.73 -2.41 -32.57
N TYR A 10 -13.76 -3.21 -32.35
CA TYR A 10 -15.10 -2.99 -32.87
C TYR A 10 -15.94 -2.31 -31.81
N SER A 11 -16.81 -1.38 -32.21
CA SER A 11 -17.76 -0.79 -31.28
C SER A 11 -18.86 -1.81 -30.94
N PRO A 12 -19.36 -1.83 -29.69
CA PRO A 12 -20.42 -2.76 -29.29
C PRO A 12 -21.75 -2.59 -30.03
N ASN A 13 -21.96 -1.44 -30.69
CA ASN A 13 -23.13 -1.14 -31.51
C ASN A 13 -22.93 -1.41 -33.02
N ASP A 14 -21.83 -2.07 -33.38
CA ASP A 14 -21.47 -2.42 -34.75
C ASP A 14 -21.33 -1.24 -35.73
N LYS A 15 -21.24 0.00 -35.24
CA LYS A 15 -21.19 1.21 -36.07
C LYS A 15 -19.76 1.58 -36.48
N PHE A 16 -18.81 1.41 -35.56
CA PHE A 16 -17.45 1.92 -35.70
C PHE A 16 -16.41 0.82 -35.56
N LEU A 17 -15.35 0.94 -36.35
CA LEU A 17 -14.14 0.14 -36.28
C LEU A 17 -12.97 1.08 -35.97
N ALA A 18 -12.34 0.90 -34.81
CA ALA A 18 -11.17 1.67 -34.39
C ALA A 18 -9.89 0.89 -34.67
N LEU A 19 -8.92 1.56 -35.30
CA LEU A 19 -7.60 1.04 -35.62
C LEU A 19 -6.52 1.91 -34.99
N SER A 20 -5.61 1.32 -34.21
CA SER A 20 -4.37 1.98 -33.82
C SER A 20 -3.24 1.62 -34.77
N LEU A 21 -2.50 2.64 -35.19
CA LEU A 21 -1.39 2.51 -36.12
C LEU A 21 -0.06 2.77 -35.43
N LEU A 22 1.02 2.28 -36.06
CA LEU A 22 2.38 2.54 -35.62
C LEU A 22 2.77 4.04 -35.72
N ASP A 23 2.04 4.83 -36.52
CA ASP A 23 2.22 6.29 -36.66
C ASP A 23 1.68 7.09 -35.44
N SER A 24 1.32 6.41 -34.35
CA SER A 24 0.72 6.96 -33.12
C SER A 24 -0.67 7.58 -33.29
N THR A 25 -1.31 7.38 -34.45
CA THR A 25 -2.69 7.80 -34.69
C THR A 25 -3.69 6.68 -34.45
N VAL A 26 -4.91 7.06 -34.11
CA VAL A 26 -6.05 6.15 -34.09
C VAL A 26 -7.02 6.58 -35.17
N LYS A 27 -7.35 5.67 -36.09
CA LYS A 27 -8.29 5.93 -37.19
C LYS A 27 -9.59 5.19 -36.90
N LEU A 28 -10.70 5.91 -36.98
CA LEU A 28 -12.06 5.37 -36.88
C LEU A 28 -12.64 5.21 -38.28
N PHE A 29 -13.24 4.06 -38.53
CA PHE A 29 -13.93 3.72 -39.77
C PHE A 29 -15.38 3.34 -39.46
N PHE A 30 -16.27 3.55 -40.42
CA PHE A 30 -17.59 2.92 -40.36
C PHE A 30 -17.46 1.43 -40.63
N ALA A 31 -18.03 0.59 -39.79
CA ALA A 31 -17.94 -0.85 -39.91
C ALA A 31 -18.53 -1.39 -41.23
N ASP A 32 -19.71 -0.90 -41.61
CA ASP A 32 -20.44 -1.38 -42.79
C ASP A 32 -19.72 -1.11 -44.11
N THR A 33 -19.13 0.08 -44.24
CA THR A 33 -18.61 0.58 -45.51
C THR A 33 -17.09 0.71 -45.55
N LEU A 34 -16.43 0.51 -44.40
CA LEU A 34 -15.00 0.78 -44.18
C LEU A 34 -14.59 2.18 -44.66
N LYS A 35 -15.54 3.12 -44.68
CA LYS A 35 -15.25 4.52 -44.98
C LYS A 35 -14.56 5.14 -43.79
N PHE A 36 -13.49 5.88 -44.07
CA PHE A 36 -12.79 6.68 -43.08
C PHE A 36 -13.75 7.70 -42.46
N TYR A 37 -13.79 7.74 -41.14
CA TYR A 37 -14.63 8.64 -40.36
C TYR A 37 -13.78 9.76 -39.74
N LEU A 38 -12.90 9.41 -38.82
CA LEU A 38 -12.10 10.35 -38.03
C LEU A 38 -10.67 9.83 -37.83
N SER A 39 -9.71 10.75 -37.67
CA SER A 39 -8.36 10.46 -37.20
C SER A 39 -8.08 11.22 -35.91
N LEU A 40 -7.67 10.49 -34.88
CA LEU A 40 -7.34 11.01 -33.56
C LEU A 40 -5.83 11.21 -33.48
N TYR A 41 -5.44 12.43 -33.14
CA TYR A 41 -4.04 12.85 -33.03
C TYR A 41 -3.70 13.32 -31.62
N GLY A 42 -2.49 13.01 -31.17
CA GLY A 42 -1.92 13.64 -29.99
C GLY A 42 -1.14 12.71 -29.08
N HIS A 43 -1.17 11.40 -29.31
CA HIS A 43 -0.20 10.51 -28.70
C HIS A 43 1.20 10.77 -29.25
N LYS A 44 2.20 10.66 -28.38
CA LYS A 44 3.62 10.82 -28.78
C LYS A 44 4.24 9.51 -29.26
N LEU A 45 3.68 8.39 -28.78
CA LEU A 45 4.13 7.05 -29.07
C LEU A 45 2.94 6.19 -29.51
N PRO A 46 3.20 5.03 -30.15
CA PRO A 46 2.14 4.16 -30.63
C PRO A 46 1.16 3.74 -29.53
N VAL A 47 -0.12 3.63 -29.90
CA VAL A 47 -1.20 3.20 -29.01
C VAL A 47 -1.23 1.67 -29.00
N LEU A 48 -0.95 1.08 -27.84
CA LEU A 48 -0.85 -0.36 -27.65
C LEU A 48 -2.21 -0.96 -27.25
N GLY A 49 -2.92 -0.28 -26.36
CA GLY A 49 -4.22 -0.69 -25.85
C GLY A 49 -5.31 0.29 -26.26
N MET A 50 -6.48 -0.24 -26.62
CA MET A 50 -7.65 0.56 -26.96
C MET A 50 -8.92 -0.19 -26.60
N ASP A 51 -9.94 0.55 -26.18
CA ASP A 51 -11.28 0.00 -26.01
C ASP A 51 -12.36 1.07 -26.19
N ILE A 52 -13.55 0.63 -26.59
CA ILE A 52 -14.73 1.47 -26.79
C ILE A 52 -15.75 1.14 -25.69
N SER A 53 -16.41 2.15 -25.15
CA SER A 53 -17.43 1.99 -24.12
C SER A 53 -18.65 1.21 -24.65
N SER A 54 -19.43 0.61 -23.73
CA SER A 54 -20.60 -0.20 -24.10
C SER A 54 -21.70 0.59 -24.82
N ASP A 55 -21.84 1.88 -24.53
CA ASP A 55 -22.74 2.82 -25.20
C ASP A 55 -22.12 3.45 -26.45
N SER A 56 -20.87 3.11 -26.78
CA SER A 56 -20.08 3.62 -27.91
C SER A 56 -19.81 5.12 -27.93
N SER A 57 -20.03 5.86 -26.84
CA SER A 57 -19.81 7.30 -26.74
C SER A 57 -18.34 7.66 -26.45
N LEU A 58 -17.63 6.78 -25.73
CA LEU A 58 -16.26 7.01 -25.29
C LEU A 58 -15.32 5.98 -25.91
N LEU A 59 -14.12 6.44 -26.23
CA LEU A 59 -12.99 5.63 -26.64
C LEU A 59 -11.83 5.93 -25.69
N VAL A 60 -11.24 4.89 -25.12
CA VAL A 60 -10.03 5.03 -24.30
C VAL A 60 -8.84 4.43 -25.04
N THR A 61 -7.75 5.18 -25.06
CA THR A 61 -6.49 4.78 -25.70
C THR A 61 -5.36 4.82 -24.68
N GLY A 62 -4.65 3.70 -24.54
CA GLY A 62 -3.45 3.55 -23.74
C GLY A 62 -2.22 3.45 -24.65
N SER A 63 -1.27 4.36 -24.46
CA SER A 63 -0.05 4.42 -25.28
C SER A 63 1.21 4.08 -24.47
N ALA A 64 2.27 3.74 -25.19
CA ALA A 64 3.60 3.64 -24.63
C ALA A 64 4.11 4.98 -24.05
N ASP A 65 3.46 6.11 -24.37
CA ASP A 65 3.73 7.43 -23.80
C ASP A 65 3.35 7.58 -22.31
N LYS A 66 2.84 6.50 -21.70
CA LYS A 66 2.42 6.38 -20.29
C LYS A 66 1.12 7.12 -19.97
N ASN A 67 0.50 7.73 -20.99
CA ASN A 67 -0.73 8.46 -20.85
C ASN A 67 -1.92 7.63 -21.34
N ILE A 68 -3.02 7.82 -20.65
CA ILE A 68 -4.34 7.37 -21.08
C ILE A 68 -5.05 8.59 -21.64
N ARG A 69 -5.63 8.46 -22.83
CA ARG A 69 -6.50 9.50 -23.39
C ARG A 69 -7.91 8.97 -23.53
N ILE A 70 -8.88 9.82 -23.18
CA ILE A 70 -10.29 9.55 -23.32
C ILE A 70 -10.82 10.48 -24.41
N TRP A 71 -11.47 9.88 -25.41
CA TRP A 71 -11.98 10.54 -26.59
C TRP A 71 -13.49 10.38 -26.67
N GLY A 72 -14.19 11.43 -27.10
CA GLY A 72 -15.55 11.32 -27.58
C GLY A 72 -15.57 10.72 -28.98
N THR A 73 -16.34 9.66 -29.21
CA THR A 73 -16.41 8.98 -30.51
C THR A 73 -17.19 9.78 -31.55
N ASP A 74 -18.11 10.65 -31.11
CA ASP A 74 -18.98 11.42 -32.00
C ASP A 74 -18.19 12.42 -32.85
N PHE A 75 -17.31 13.21 -32.22
CA PHE A 75 -16.54 14.26 -32.88
C PHE A 75 -15.02 14.01 -32.90
N GLY A 76 -14.54 13.02 -32.15
CA GLY A 76 -13.12 12.73 -32.00
C GLY A 76 -12.39 13.74 -31.12
N ASP A 77 -13.10 14.42 -30.22
CA ASP A 77 -12.53 15.35 -29.26
C ASP A 77 -11.86 14.61 -28.09
N CYS A 78 -10.71 15.13 -27.64
CA CYS A 78 -10.02 14.59 -26.47
C CYS A 78 -10.64 15.22 -25.21
N HIS A 79 -11.43 14.46 -24.45
CA HIS A 79 -11.98 14.94 -23.18
C HIS A 79 -10.87 15.18 -22.15
N LYS A 80 -9.97 14.20 -21.98
CA LYS A 80 -8.86 14.30 -21.02
C LYS A 80 -7.66 13.46 -21.46
N SER A 81 -6.47 13.99 -21.18
CA SER A 81 -5.22 13.23 -21.17
C SER A 81 -4.77 13.06 -19.73
N ILE A 82 -4.73 11.81 -19.26
CA ILE A 82 -4.42 11.44 -17.88
C ILE A 82 -3.03 10.79 -17.87
N PHE A 83 -2.13 11.29 -17.01
CA PHE A 83 -0.87 10.61 -16.72
C PHE A 83 -1.15 9.55 -15.66
N GLY A 84 -1.38 8.31 -16.10
CA GLY A 84 -1.90 7.25 -15.24
C GLY A 84 -0.82 6.34 -14.65
N HIS A 85 0.21 6.04 -15.42
CA HIS A 85 1.19 5.00 -15.09
C HIS A 85 2.62 5.51 -15.16
N THR A 86 3.51 4.84 -14.44
CA THR A 86 4.94 5.21 -14.44
C THR A 86 5.71 4.62 -15.62
N ASP A 87 5.13 3.61 -16.27
CA ASP A 87 5.68 2.93 -17.45
C ASP A 87 4.61 2.70 -18.53
N SER A 88 5.00 2.17 -19.70
CA SER A 88 4.13 1.97 -20.86
C SER A 88 2.87 1.17 -20.53
N ILE A 89 1.73 1.67 -21.02
CA ILE A 89 0.42 1.03 -20.85
C ILE A 89 0.28 -0.04 -21.94
N MET A 90 0.04 -1.27 -21.52
CA MET A 90 -0.01 -2.43 -22.43
C MET A 90 -1.43 -2.68 -22.95
N ASP A 91 -2.43 -2.60 -22.08
CA ASP A 91 -3.82 -2.79 -22.46
C ASP A 91 -4.76 -1.93 -21.60
N VAL A 92 -5.94 -1.64 -22.15
CA VAL A 92 -7.03 -0.95 -21.47
C VAL A 92 -8.34 -1.66 -21.84
N LYS A 93 -9.24 -1.82 -20.87
CA LYS A 93 -10.57 -2.39 -21.09
C LYS A 93 -11.64 -1.65 -20.29
N PHE A 94 -12.79 -1.44 -20.92
CA PHE A 94 -13.98 -0.98 -20.23
C PHE A 94 -14.67 -2.11 -19.46
N VAL A 95 -15.34 -1.73 -18.38
CA VAL A 95 -16.28 -2.59 -17.67
C VAL A 95 -17.65 -2.48 -18.37
N PRO A 96 -18.19 -3.58 -18.91
CA PRO A 96 -19.47 -3.56 -19.62
C PRO A 96 -20.61 -2.96 -18.79
N GLY A 97 -21.45 -2.13 -19.40
CA GLY A 97 -22.59 -1.48 -18.74
C GLY A 97 -22.24 -0.28 -17.86
N THR A 98 -20.96 0.09 -17.77
CA THR A 98 -20.49 1.26 -17.01
C THR A 98 -19.44 2.06 -17.80
N HIS A 99 -19.13 3.27 -17.34
CA HIS A 99 -18.01 4.08 -17.86
C HIS A 99 -16.70 3.88 -17.09
N LEU A 100 -16.59 2.79 -16.33
CA LEU A 100 -15.37 2.44 -15.62
C LEU A 100 -14.41 1.75 -16.59
N CYS A 101 -13.12 2.12 -16.53
CA CYS A 101 -12.09 1.42 -17.29
C CYS A 101 -10.96 0.91 -16.39
N PHE A 102 -10.36 -0.19 -16.81
CA PHE A 102 -9.16 -0.75 -16.21
C PHE A 102 -8.00 -0.55 -17.17
N SER A 103 -6.89 -0.03 -16.65
CA SER A 103 -5.64 0.09 -17.40
C SER A 103 -4.55 -0.75 -16.76
N ILE A 104 -3.70 -1.29 -17.62
CA ILE A 104 -2.58 -2.12 -17.22
C ILE A 104 -1.29 -1.56 -17.79
N SER A 105 -0.23 -1.58 -16.98
CA SER A 105 1.10 -1.12 -17.40
C SER A 105 2.20 -2.11 -17.04
N LYS A 106 3.35 -1.91 -17.69
CA LYS A 106 4.63 -2.51 -17.34
C LYS A 106 5.11 -2.16 -15.92
N ASP A 107 4.56 -1.11 -15.31
CA ASP A 107 4.83 -0.75 -13.91
C ASP A 107 4.29 -1.75 -12.87
N ARG A 108 3.68 -2.86 -13.33
CA ARG A 108 3.18 -3.99 -12.54
C ARG A 108 1.90 -3.66 -11.79
N THR A 109 1.28 -2.53 -12.13
CA THR A 109 0.03 -2.09 -11.53
C THR A 109 -1.12 -2.23 -12.52
N LEU A 110 -2.27 -2.57 -11.97
CA LEU A 110 -3.55 -2.40 -12.62
C LEU A 110 -4.24 -1.21 -11.95
N LYS A 111 -4.77 -0.28 -12.73
CA LYS A 111 -5.48 0.89 -12.21
C LYS A 111 -6.91 0.91 -12.73
N GLN A 112 -7.84 1.29 -11.86
CA GLN A 112 -9.23 1.50 -12.21
C GLN A 112 -9.53 2.99 -12.30
N TRP A 113 -10.18 3.41 -13.37
CA TRP A 113 -10.51 4.80 -13.65
C TRP A 113 -12.00 4.97 -13.85
N ASP A 114 -12.50 6.11 -13.40
CA ASP A 114 -13.79 6.63 -13.81
C ASP A 114 -13.61 7.51 -15.04
N CYS A 115 -14.23 7.15 -16.18
CA CYS A 115 -14.12 7.94 -17.40
C CYS A 115 -15.05 9.17 -17.42
N ASP A 116 -16.04 9.24 -16.54
CA ASP A 116 -16.96 10.39 -16.46
C ASP A 116 -16.33 11.51 -15.62
N ASN A 117 -15.77 11.14 -14.46
CA ASN A 117 -15.12 12.10 -13.55
C ASN A 117 -13.61 12.26 -13.81
N PHE A 118 -13.02 11.40 -14.64
CA PHE A 118 -11.58 11.35 -14.94
C PHE A 118 -10.69 11.14 -13.70
N GLU A 119 -11.20 10.44 -12.69
CA GLU A 119 -10.48 10.16 -11.45
C GLU A 119 -9.94 8.73 -11.42
N LEU A 120 -8.78 8.58 -10.76
CA LEU A 120 -8.28 7.28 -10.35
C LEU A 120 -9.13 6.78 -9.19
N ILE A 121 -9.76 5.63 -9.36
CA ILE A 121 -10.54 4.98 -8.31
C ILE A 121 -9.59 4.19 -7.43
N GLN A 122 -8.84 3.25 -8.00
CA GLN A 122 -8.03 2.31 -7.24
C GLN A 122 -6.75 1.92 -7.97
N THR A 123 -5.66 1.74 -7.23
CA THR A 123 -4.40 1.15 -7.70
C THR A 123 -4.22 -0.27 -7.14
N LEU A 124 -4.41 -1.27 -7.99
CA LEU A 124 -4.25 -2.68 -7.65
C LEU A 124 -2.80 -3.13 -7.92
N LYS A 125 -2.06 -3.39 -6.82
CA LYS A 125 -0.71 -3.95 -6.82
C LYS A 125 -0.77 -5.42 -6.43
N GLY A 126 -0.18 -6.30 -7.23
CA GLY A 126 -0.13 -7.72 -6.90
C GLY A 126 0.82 -8.51 -7.78
N HIS A 127 1.02 -8.07 -9.03
CA HIS A 127 1.99 -8.66 -9.94
C HIS A 127 3.42 -8.26 -9.58
N GLN A 128 4.36 -9.18 -9.80
CA GLN A 128 5.79 -8.94 -9.51
C GLN A 128 6.54 -8.39 -10.72
N SER A 129 5.95 -8.53 -11.92
CA SER A 129 6.53 -8.13 -13.20
C SER A 129 5.51 -7.48 -14.13
N GLU A 130 5.96 -7.08 -15.32
CA GLU A 130 5.16 -6.43 -16.36
C GLU A 130 3.88 -7.23 -16.67
N ILE A 131 2.76 -6.53 -16.76
CA ILE A 131 1.48 -7.15 -17.08
C ILE A 131 1.18 -6.90 -18.56
N TRP A 132 0.84 -7.96 -19.29
CA TRP A 132 0.72 -7.95 -20.75
C TRP A 132 -0.72 -7.94 -21.26
N SER A 133 -1.63 -8.57 -20.52
CA SER A 133 -3.01 -8.78 -20.97
C SER A 133 -4.02 -8.53 -19.87
N LEU A 134 -5.15 -7.94 -20.28
CA LEU A 134 -6.32 -7.66 -19.45
C LEU A 134 -7.56 -8.26 -20.12
N VAL A 135 -8.39 -8.95 -19.35
CA VAL A 135 -9.73 -9.35 -19.78
C VAL A 135 -10.71 -9.04 -18.66
N VAL A 136 -11.83 -8.43 -19.01
CA VAL A 136 -12.94 -8.17 -18.09
C VAL A 136 -14.08 -9.11 -18.44
N SER A 137 -14.73 -9.67 -17.42
CA SER A 137 -15.94 -10.48 -17.59
C SER A 137 -17.10 -9.65 -18.15
N ASN A 138 -18.00 -10.30 -18.87
CA ASN A 138 -19.17 -9.61 -19.43
C ASN A 138 -20.11 -9.05 -18.34
N ASP A 139 -20.09 -9.67 -17.15
CA ASP A 139 -20.85 -9.21 -15.99
C ASP A 139 -20.18 -8.04 -15.26
N GLY A 140 -18.94 -7.66 -15.65
CA GLY A 140 -18.17 -6.59 -15.05
C GLY A 140 -17.60 -6.87 -13.65
N ASN A 141 -17.97 -7.99 -13.02
CA ASN A 141 -17.61 -8.31 -11.64
C ASN A 141 -16.19 -8.85 -11.47
N THR A 142 -15.62 -9.44 -12.52
CA THR A 142 -14.29 -10.03 -12.48
C THR A 142 -13.40 -9.50 -13.60
N ALA A 143 -12.14 -9.23 -13.27
CA ALA A 143 -11.07 -8.92 -14.20
C ALA A 143 -9.94 -9.94 -14.06
N VAL A 144 -9.35 -10.36 -15.17
CA VAL A 144 -8.25 -11.32 -15.21
C VAL A 144 -7.05 -10.65 -15.86
N THR A 145 -5.87 -10.82 -15.25
CA THR A 145 -4.63 -10.23 -15.73
C THR A 145 -3.53 -11.27 -15.87
N GLY A 146 -2.83 -11.22 -17.00
CA GLY A 146 -1.69 -12.09 -17.30
C GLY A 146 -0.38 -11.32 -17.28
N SER A 147 0.59 -11.80 -16.50
CA SER A 147 1.86 -11.12 -16.23
C SER A 147 3.07 -11.92 -16.74
N HIS A 148 4.22 -11.24 -16.86
CA HIS A 148 5.49 -11.83 -17.27
C HIS A 148 6.05 -12.83 -16.24
N ASP A 149 5.58 -12.77 -14.99
CA ASP A 149 5.95 -13.65 -13.87
C ASP A 149 5.30 -15.03 -13.98
N LEU A 150 4.72 -15.34 -15.15
CA LEU A 150 4.00 -16.57 -15.46
C LEU A 150 2.75 -16.76 -14.59
N SER A 151 2.30 -15.70 -13.90
CA SER A 151 1.09 -15.73 -13.09
C SER A 151 -0.11 -15.13 -13.82
N ILE A 152 -1.27 -15.73 -13.56
CA ILE A 152 -2.57 -15.19 -13.92
C ILE A 152 -3.27 -14.84 -12.62
N ARG A 153 -3.71 -13.59 -12.48
CA ARG A 153 -4.46 -13.13 -11.31
C ARG A 153 -5.89 -12.80 -11.71
N THR A 154 -6.82 -13.15 -10.83
CA THR A 154 -8.23 -12.79 -10.95
C THR A 154 -8.56 -11.79 -9.86
N TRP A 155 -9.20 -10.71 -10.25
CA TRP A 155 -9.64 -9.62 -9.39
C TRP A 155 -11.16 -9.68 -9.36
N CYS A 156 -11.74 -9.81 -8.17
CA CYS A 156 -13.18 -9.84 -7.97
C CYS A 156 -13.61 -8.57 -7.27
N CYS A 157 -14.64 -7.91 -7.80
CA CYS A 157 -15.26 -6.75 -7.14
C CYS A 157 -15.91 -7.20 -5.83
N THR A 158 -15.55 -6.56 -4.72
CA THR A 158 -16.20 -6.76 -3.41
C THR A 158 -17.32 -5.73 -3.23
N GLN A 159 -18.27 -6.01 -2.35
CA GLN A 159 -19.39 -5.10 -2.03
C GLN A 159 -19.01 -3.99 -1.04
N GLU A 160 -17.72 -3.88 -0.70
CA GLU A 160 -17.25 -2.89 0.24
C GLU A 160 -17.24 -1.51 -0.42
N PRO A 161 -17.92 -0.51 0.15
CA PRO A 161 -17.92 0.83 -0.42
C PRO A 161 -16.52 1.44 -0.25
N LEU A 162 -15.84 1.67 -1.36
CA LEU A 162 -14.55 2.36 -1.35
C LEU A 162 -14.78 3.87 -1.19
N VAL A 163 -14.17 4.45 -0.15
CA VAL A 163 -14.14 5.90 0.03
C VAL A 163 -12.88 6.45 -0.63
N LEU A 164 -13.03 7.08 -1.80
CA LEU A 164 -11.91 7.55 -2.63
C LEU A 164 -10.94 8.51 -1.89
N SER A 165 -11.42 9.23 -0.88
CA SER A 165 -10.56 10.11 -0.06
C SER A 165 -9.62 9.33 0.85
N GLU A 166 -10.08 8.22 1.42
CA GLU A 166 -9.28 7.35 2.30
C GLU A 166 -8.18 6.65 1.50
N GLU A 167 -8.47 6.17 0.28
CA GLU A 167 -7.42 5.58 -0.57
C GLU A 167 -6.34 6.61 -0.96
N LYS A 168 -6.74 7.85 -1.31
CA LYS A 168 -5.80 8.95 -1.59
C LYS A 168 -4.99 9.37 -0.35
N GLU A 169 -5.53 9.19 0.85
CA GLU A 169 -4.81 9.45 2.11
C GLU A 169 -3.82 8.32 2.39
N ASN A 170 -4.27 7.06 2.30
CA ASN A 170 -3.43 5.87 2.46
C ASN A 170 -2.24 5.85 1.47
N GLU A 171 -2.46 6.23 0.20
CA GLU A 171 -1.35 6.32 -0.77
C GLU A 171 -0.33 7.39 -0.36
N ARG A 172 -0.78 8.54 0.15
CA ARG A 172 0.11 9.61 0.65
C ARG A 172 0.86 9.18 1.90
N GLU A 173 0.20 8.50 2.83
CA GLU A 173 0.83 7.95 4.03
C GLU A 173 1.88 6.90 3.69
N MET A 174 1.59 5.98 2.75
CA MET A 174 2.57 4.99 2.28
C MET A 174 3.77 5.64 1.59
N GLU A 175 3.55 6.67 0.76
CA GLU A 175 4.65 7.42 0.14
C GLU A 175 5.50 8.14 1.19
N PHE A 176 4.86 8.73 2.19
CA PHE A 176 5.54 9.39 3.30
C PHE A 176 6.35 8.39 4.14
N GLU A 177 5.77 7.26 4.52
CA GLU A 177 6.46 6.19 5.24
C GLU A 177 7.65 5.66 4.43
N LYS A 178 7.45 5.40 3.14
CA LYS A 178 8.54 4.97 2.26
C LYS A 178 9.66 6.00 2.22
N SER A 179 9.33 7.29 2.10
CA SER A 179 10.32 8.37 2.12
C SER A 179 11.10 8.45 3.44
N LEU A 180 10.46 8.17 4.58
CA LEU A 180 11.12 8.10 5.88
C LEU A 180 12.09 6.92 5.97
N THR A 181 11.70 5.75 5.44
CA THR A 181 12.56 4.57 5.43
C THR A 181 13.76 4.71 4.49
N GLU A 182 13.57 5.35 3.33
CA GLU A 182 14.62 5.57 2.33
C GLU A 182 15.53 6.77 2.69
N GLY A 183 14.97 7.83 3.30
CA GLY A 183 15.71 9.02 3.73
C GLY A 183 16.69 8.79 4.89
N GLY A 184 16.58 7.66 5.59
CA GLY A 184 17.59 7.23 6.58
C GLY A 184 18.85 6.62 5.97
N SER A 185 18.92 6.50 4.64
CA SER A 185 20.01 5.80 3.92
C SER A 185 20.91 6.73 3.10
N GLU A 186 21.02 8.02 3.44
CA GLU A 186 22.12 8.83 2.92
C GLU A 186 23.40 8.54 3.73
N PRO A 187 24.47 8.00 3.12
CA PRO A 187 25.74 7.90 3.80
C PRO A 187 26.25 9.32 4.07
N VAL A 188 26.41 9.66 5.36
CA VAL A 188 26.93 10.95 5.85
C VAL A 188 28.35 11.28 5.31
N VAL A 189 29.00 10.33 4.62
CA VAL A 189 30.35 10.51 4.08
C VAL A 189 30.38 10.15 2.58
N PRO A 190 30.70 11.12 1.70
CA PRO A 190 30.88 10.84 0.28
C PRO A 190 32.10 9.93 0.04
N GLY A 191 31.88 8.69 -0.43
CA GLY A 191 32.93 7.89 -1.07
C GLY A 191 33.14 6.44 -0.62
N GLU A 192 32.40 5.91 0.35
CA GLU A 192 32.63 4.53 0.81
C GLU A 192 31.79 3.51 0.02
N LYS A 193 32.46 2.69 -0.80
CA LYS A 193 31.85 1.52 -1.44
C LYS A 193 31.75 0.40 -0.39
N GLY A 194 30.52 0.06 -0.02
CA GLY A 194 30.20 -0.98 0.95
C GLY A 194 30.93 -2.30 0.67
N LYS A 195 31.80 -2.69 1.59
CA LYS A 195 32.21 -4.09 1.74
C LYS A 195 31.13 -4.81 2.52
N GLY A 196 30.70 -5.94 1.96
CA GLY A 196 29.66 -6.79 2.53
C GLY A 196 29.97 -7.29 3.95
N GLU A 197 28.88 -7.72 4.59
CA GLU A 197 28.77 -8.48 5.84
C GLU A 197 28.35 -7.77 7.14
N VAL A 198 27.90 -6.50 7.12
CA VAL A 198 27.23 -5.89 8.32
C VAL A 198 25.88 -5.21 8.02
N GLU A 199 25.27 -5.44 6.85
CA GLU A 199 24.04 -4.73 6.43
C GLU A 199 22.70 -5.34 6.89
N LEU A 200 22.71 -6.38 7.72
CA LEU A 200 21.47 -7.04 8.16
C LEU A 200 20.83 -6.44 9.42
N ALA A 201 21.56 -5.61 10.19
CA ALA A 201 21.10 -5.13 11.50
C ALA A 201 20.45 -3.72 11.50
N GLY A 202 20.46 -3.02 10.37
CA GLY A 202 20.06 -1.60 10.29
C GLY A 202 18.74 -1.31 9.58
N ARG A 203 18.06 -2.30 9.00
CA ARG A 203 16.78 -2.04 8.33
C ARG A 203 15.70 -1.83 9.40
N LYS A 204 15.41 -0.57 9.69
CA LYS A 204 14.20 -0.17 10.43
C LYS A 204 12.99 -0.59 9.60
N THR A 205 12.47 -1.80 9.81
CA THR A 205 11.22 -2.20 9.17
C THR A 205 10.05 -1.53 9.90
N ALA A 206 8.96 -1.23 9.20
CA ALA A 206 7.74 -0.68 9.78
C ALA A 206 7.26 -1.50 11.00
N GLY A 207 7.38 -2.83 10.91
CA GLY A 207 7.06 -3.74 12.01
C GLY A 207 7.96 -3.57 13.24
N THR A 208 9.25 -3.28 13.04
CA THR A 208 10.21 -3.02 14.13
C THR A 208 9.92 -1.69 14.83
N ILE A 209 9.59 -0.64 14.06
CA ILE A 209 9.25 0.68 14.61
C ILE A 209 7.94 0.59 15.41
N GLY A 210 6.88 0.02 14.81
CA GLY A 210 5.59 -0.11 15.49
C GLY A 210 5.64 -1.03 16.71
N SER A 211 6.52 -2.03 16.73
CA SER A 211 6.74 -2.86 17.91
C SER A 211 7.49 -2.11 19.02
N ALA A 212 8.47 -1.26 18.66
CA ALA A 212 9.17 -0.41 19.61
C ALA A 212 8.25 0.66 20.20
N GLU A 213 7.39 1.29 19.41
CA GLU A 213 6.39 2.26 19.88
C GLU A 213 5.42 1.64 20.88
N ARG A 214 4.87 0.46 20.57
CA ARG A 214 4.02 -0.29 21.52
C ARG A 214 4.74 -0.63 22.82
N LEU A 215 6.03 -0.96 22.75
CA LEU A 215 6.84 -1.19 23.96
C LEU A 215 7.03 0.09 24.78
N MET A 216 7.29 1.23 24.13
CA MET A 216 7.43 2.52 24.81
C MET A 216 6.13 2.92 25.50
N GLU A 217 4.98 2.81 24.82
CA GLU A 217 3.67 3.07 25.42
C GLU A 217 3.39 2.13 26.61
N GLY A 218 3.76 0.85 26.49
CA GLY A 218 3.63 -0.12 27.58
C GLY A 218 4.51 0.21 28.79
N LEU A 219 5.76 0.65 28.57
CA LEU A 219 6.70 1.03 29.61
C LEU A 219 6.31 2.34 30.29
N GLU A 220 5.80 3.32 29.54
CA GLU A 220 5.28 4.56 30.09
C GLU A 220 4.08 4.30 31.00
N LEU A 221 3.13 3.45 30.56
CA LEU A 221 2.01 3.01 31.39
C LEU A 221 2.48 2.32 32.67
N TRP A 222 3.51 1.48 32.58
CA TRP A 222 4.09 0.81 33.74
C TRP A 222 4.72 1.81 34.71
N ARG A 223 5.47 2.79 34.21
CA ARG A 223 6.11 3.86 35.00
C ARG A 223 5.08 4.68 35.76
N GLU A 224 3.99 5.07 35.09
CA GLU A 224 2.89 5.81 35.73
C GLU A 224 2.23 5.02 36.86
N GLU A 225 1.92 3.75 36.62
CA GLU A 225 1.31 2.89 37.65
C GLU A 225 2.27 2.61 38.81
N GLU A 226 3.57 2.46 38.56
CA GLU A 226 4.58 2.31 39.61
C GLU A 226 4.67 3.57 40.48
N LEU A 227 4.61 4.76 39.88
CA LEU A 227 4.61 6.04 40.59
C LEU A 227 3.36 6.19 41.46
N LYS A 228 2.15 5.95 40.91
CA LYS A 228 0.90 5.99 41.68
C LYS A 228 0.93 5.02 42.86
N MET A 229 1.47 3.82 42.67
CA MET A 229 1.58 2.83 43.74
C MET A 229 2.59 3.23 44.81
N LYS A 230 3.68 3.92 44.45
CA LYS A 230 4.64 4.48 45.42
C LYS A 230 4.01 5.59 46.26
N GLU A 231 3.35 6.55 45.62
CA GLU A 231 2.64 7.65 46.30
C GLU A 231 1.58 7.10 47.26
N TYR A 232 0.76 6.15 46.81
CA TYR A 232 -0.23 5.48 47.66
C TYR A 232 0.40 4.77 48.87
N ASN A 233 1.53 4.09 48.69
CA ASN A 233 2.23 3.43 49.80
C ASN A 233 2.81 4.45 50.80
N GLU A 234 3.33 5.57 50.32
CA GLU A 234 3.82 6.67 51.17
C GLU A 234 2.67 7.29 51.98
N GLU A 235 1.53 7.56 51.35
CA GLU A 235 0.34 8.08 52.02
C GLU A 235 -0.21 7.10 53.07
N CYS A 236 -0.24 5.79 52.76
CA CYS A 236 -0.64 4.76 53.72
C CYS A 236 0.33 4.67 54.90
N ASN A 237 1.64 4.82 54.65
CA ASN A 237 2.66 4.79 55.70
C ASN A 237 2.56 6.02 56.63
N ILE A 238 2.25 7.20 56.07
CA ILE A 238 2.09 8.45 56.84
C ILE A 238 0.81 8.41 57.68
N THR A 239 -0.30 7.95 57.10
CA THR A 239 -1.61 7.96 57.76
C THR A 239 -1.84 6.76 58.70
N GLY A 240 -1.00 5.72 58.62
CA GLY A 240 -1.11 4.51 59.45
C GLY A 240 -2.40 3.71 59.22
N THR A 241 -3.19 4.07 58.19
CA THR A 241 -4.45 3.45 57.82
C THR A 241 -4.44 3.15 56.32
N LYS A 242 -4.96 1.99 55.90
CA LYS A 242 -5.03 1.63 54.49
C LYS A 242 -6.08 2.50 53.80
N LEU A 243 -5.64 3.43 52.96
CA LEU A 243 -6.49 4.23 52.08
C LEU A 243 -7.10 3.35 50.97
N ALA A 244 -8.03 3.89 50.18
CA ALA A 244 -8.55 3.17 49.02
C ALA A 244 -7.45 3.11 47.93
N PRO A 245 -7.21 1.95 47.29
CA PRO A 245 -6.19 1.83 46.26
C PRO A 245 -6.50 2.76 45.08
N PRO A 246 -5.47 3.30 44.42
CA PRO A 246 -5.66 4.17 43.26
C PRO A 246 -6.44 3.43 42.16
N PRO A 247 -7.33 4.12 41.42
CA PRO A 247 -8.03 3.50 40.32
C PRO A 247 -7.03 3.10 39.23
N PRO A 248 -7.07 1.85 38.74
CA PRO A 248 -6.15 1.41 37.69
C PRO A 248 -6.44 2.16 36.39
N ASN A 249 -5.39 2.32 35.58
CA ASN A 249 -5.53 2.89 34.25
C ASN A 249 -6.63 2.17 33.42
N PRO A 250 -7.41 2.90 32.61
CA PRO A 250 -8.56 2.35 31.88
C PRO A 250 -8.18 1.22 30.91
N ILE A 251 -6.96 1.27 30.36
CA ILE A 251 -6.42 0.22 29.48
C ILE A 251 -6.28 -1.11 30.23
N LEU A 252 -5.73 -1.10 31.45
CA LEU A 252 -5.58 -2.30 32.29
C LEU A 252 -6.94 -2.85 32.74
N LYS A 253 -7.92 -1.96 32.96
CA LYS A 253 -9.28 -2.34 33.32
C LYS A 253 -10.00 -3.07 32.18
N VAL A 254 -9.79 -2.64 30.93
CA VAL A 254 -10.37 -3.30 29.74
C VAL A 254 -9.74 -4.68 29.50
N LEU A 255 -8.45 -4.83 29.76
CA LEU A 255 -7.71 -6.09 29.60
C LEU A 255 -7.92 -7.11 30.73
N GLY A 256 -8.85 -6.84 31.66
CA GLY A 256 -9.22 -7.80 32.71
C GLY A 256 -8.36 -7.71 33.97
N ASN A 257 -7.94 -6.50 34.37
CA ASN A 257 -7.26 -6.23 35.65
C ASN A 257 -5.91 -6.97 35.78
N GLN A 258 -5.18 -7.09 34.66
CA GLN A 258 -3.82 -7.62 34.63
C GLN A 258 -2.86 -6.66 35.33
N MET A 259 -1.85 -7.21 36.00
CA MET A 259 -0.80 -6.41 36.63
C MET A 259 -0.03 -5.63 35.55
N PRO A 260 0.42 -4.39 35.80
CA PRO A 260 1.19 -3.61 34.83
C PRO A 260 2.40 -4.38 34.27
N ASP A 261 3.07 -5.19 35.10
CA ASP A 261 4.20 -6.01 34.69
C ASP A 261 3.81 -7.10 33.67
N GLU A 262 2.62 -7.70 33.83
CA GLU A 262 2.13 -8.74 32.92
C GLU A 262 1.68 -8.15 31.58
N TYR A 263 1.18 -6.91 31.60
CA TYR A 263 0.82 -6.18 30.40
C TYR A 263 2.05 -5.94 29.50
N VAL A 264 3.14 -5.43 30.06
CA VAL A 264 4.41 -5.23 29.32
C VAL A 264 4.96 -6.57 28.81
N LEU A 265 4.84 -7.65 29.59
CA LEU A 265 5.23 -8.99 29.16
C LEU A 265 4.38 -9.47 27.97
N ASN A 266 3.07 -9.24 28.00
CA ASN A 266 2.18 -9.61 26.89
C ASN A 266 2.50 -8.83 25.61
N ILE A 267 2.90 -7.56 25.72
CA ILE A 267 3.40 -6.79 24.57
C ILE A 267 4.66 -7.46 24.01
N LEU A 268 5.64 -7.80 24.86
CA LEU A 268 6.86 -8.50 24.43
C LEU A 268 6.57 -9.83 23.74
N LYS A 269 5.58 -10.61 24.21
CA LYS A 269 5.17 -11.87 23.57
C LYS A 269 4.56 -11.70 22.20
N GLN A 270 3.89 -10.58 21.94
CA GLN A 270 3.28 -10.30 20.64
C GLN A 270 4.31 -9.92 19.58
N ILE A 271 5.52 -9.52 19.98
CA ILE A 271 6.59 -9.16 19.05
C ILE A 271 7.16 -10.43 18.43
N ARG A 272 7.30 -10.43 17.10
CA ARG A 272 7.98 -11.53 16.40
C ARG A 272 9.43 -11.63 16.85
N SER A 273 9.90 -12.86 17.02
CA SER A 273 11.29 -13.13 17.44
C SER A 273 12.35 -12.57 16.49
N SER A 274 12.02 -12.33 15.21
CA SER A 274 12.88 -11.67 14.22
C SER A 274 12.99 -10.17 14.46
N ASP A 275 11.92 -9.56 14.96
CA ASP A 275 11.77 -8.11 15.06
C ASP A 275 12.16 -7.62 16.47
N LEU A 276 12.25 -8.53 17.45
CA LEU A 276 12.56 -8.24 18.84
C LEU A 276 13.87 -7.48 19.02
N GLU A 277 14.98 -7.99 18.48
CA GLU A 277 16.31 -7.37 18.64
C GLU A 277 16.37 -5.98 17.97
N GLY A 278 15.77 -5.85 16.79
CA GLY A 278 15.67 -4.56 16.10
C GLY A 278 14.81 -3.56 16.88
N SER A 279 13.73 -4.02 17.52
CA SER A 279 12.81 -3.16 18.27
C SER A 279 13.47 -2.65 19.55
N LEU A 280 14.24 -3.50 20.22
CA LEU A 280 15.01 -3.14 21.42
C LEU A 280 16.11 -2.11 21.10
N LEU A 281 16.71 -2.17 19.90
CA LEU A 281 17.73 -1.20 19.47
C LEU A 281 17.17 0.21 19.26
N LEU A 282 15.86 0.33 18.96
CA LEU A 282 15.20 1.62 18.73
C LEU A 282 14.80 2.32 20.04
N LEU A 283 14.86 1.64 21.18
CA LEU A 283 14.45 2.20 22.47
C LEU A 283 15.44 3.27 22.95
N PRO A 284 14.94 4.44 23.43
CA PRO A 284 15.76 5.39 24.16
C PRO A 284 16.35 4.77 25.42
N PHE A 285 17.52 5.25 25.85
CA PHE A 285 18.22 4.71 27.01
C PHE A 285 17.39 4.74 28.31
N ASN A 286 16.50 5.73 28.47
CA ASN A 286 15.59 5.79 29.63
C ASN A 286 14.62 4.60 29.68
N GLU A 287 14.07 4.20 28.53
CA GLU A 287 13.14 3.07 28.43
C GLU A 287 13.87 1.74 28.63
N VAL A 288 15.14 1.65 28.21
CA VAL A 288 15.99 0.48 28.49
C VAL A 288 16.19 0.27 30.01
N ILE A 289 16.40 1.35 30.77
CA ILE A 289 16.54 1.27 32.23
C ILE A 289 15.26 0.73 32.86
N ASP A 290 14.10 1.22 32.43
CA ASP A 290 12.83 0.78 32.99
C ASP A 290 12.51 -0.66 32.59
N LEU A 291 12.79 -1.04 31.34
CA LEU A 291 12.68 -2.43 30.90
C LEU A 291 13.58 -3.38 31.72
N LEU A 292 14.79 -2.95 32.09
CA LEU A 292 15.66 -3.69 32.99
C LEU A 292 15.06 -3.84 34.40
N LYS A 293 14.44 -2.80 34.96
CA LYS A 293 13.74 -2.90 36.27
C LYS A 293 12.59 -3.89 36.21
N VAL A 294 11.78 -3.83 35.16
CA VAL A 294 10.65 -4.76 34.95
C VAL A 294 11.17 -6.20 34.80
N SER A 295 12.30 -6.40 34.11
CA SER A 295 12.89 -7.73 33.94
C SER A 295 13.29 -8.40 35.26
N VAL A 296 13.71 -7.63 36.25
CA VAL A 296 14.01 -8.15 37.60
C VAL A 296 12.73 -8.64 38.28
N ILE A 297 11.63 -7.92 38.13
CA ILE A 297 10.32 -8.31 38.67
C ILE A 297 9.81 -9.58 37.99
N TRP A 298 9.95 -9.71 36.67
CA TRP A 298 9.59 -10.93 35.94
C TRP A 298 10.40 -12.14 36.39
N SER A 299 11.69 -11.96 36.63
CA SER A 299 12.58 -12.99 37.16
C SER A 299 12.14 -13.47 38.55
N GLN A 300 11.75 -12.55 39.44
CA GLN A 300 11.22 -12.89 40.76
C GLN A 300 9.90 -13.68 40.69
N LYS A 301 9.04 -13.35 39.71
CA LYS A 301 7.76 -14.03 39.47
C LYS A 301 7.88 -15.33 38.65
N GLN A 302 9.08 -15.68 38.18
CA GLN A 302 9.35 -16.83 37.29
C GLN A 302 8.47 -16.86 36.02
N LEU A 303 8.16 -15.69 35.47
CA LEU A 303 7.39 -15.58 34.23
C LEU A 303 8.32 -15.63 33.03
N GLU A 304 8.13 -16.62 32.14
CA GLU A 304 8.80 -16.75 30.83
C GLU A 304 10.29 -16.37 30.81
N VAL A 305 11.06 -17.08 31.64
CA VAL A 305 12.48 -16.81 31.91
C VAL A 305 13.35 -16.80 30.64
N GLU A 306 12.99 -17.58 29.61
CA GLU A 306 13.75 -17.65 28.36
C GLU A 306 13.65 -16.36 27.54
N LEU A 307 12.44 -15.80 27.41
CA LEU A 307 12.20 -14.56 26.65
C LEU A 307 12.88 -13.39 27.37
N VAL A 308 12.67 -13.29 28.68
CA VAL A 308 13.29 -12.26 29.53
C VAL A 308 14.81 -12.39 29.53
N GLY A 309 15.34 -13.62 29.58
CA GLY A 309 16.77 -13.86 29.49
C GLY A 309 17.36 -13.37 28.16
N ARG A 310 16.67 -13.65 27.04
CA ARG A 310 17.08 -13.20 25.71
C ARG A 310 17.06 -11.67 25.59
N THR A 311 16.02 -11.00 26.10
CA THR A 311 15.94 -9.53 26.03
C THR A 311 17.02 -8.89 26.90
N VAL A 312 17.22 -9.34 28.13
CA VAL A 312 18.25 -8.80 29.04
C VAL A 312 19.66 -9.03 28.49
N LEU A 313 19.96 -10.23 27.97
CA LEU A 313 21.26 -10.51 27.34
C LEU A 313 21.53 -9.60 26.15
N PHE A 314 20.51 -9.27 25.37
CA PHE A 314 20.64 -8.36 24.25
C PHE A 314 20.84 -6.90 24.70
N LEU A 315 20.08 -6.44 25.70
CA LEU A 315 20.20 -5.06 26.22
C LEU A 315 21.55 -4.79 26.91
N LEU A 316 22.19 -5.83 27.45
CA LEU A 316 23.51 -5.73 28.08
C LEU A 316 24.68 -5.84 27.10
N ARG A 317 24.43 -6.26 25.86
CA ARG A 317 25.45 -6.44 24.83
C ARG A 317 25.82 -5.10 24.19
#